data_AF-A0A939CAN9-F1
#
_entry.id   AF-A0A939CAN9-F1
#
_cell.length_a   1.000
_cell.length_b   1.000
_cell.length_c   1.000
_cell.angle_alpha   90.00
_cell.angle_beta   90.00
_cell.angle_gamma   90.00
#
_symmetry.space_group_name_H-M   'P 1'
#
loop_
_entity.id
_entity.type
_entity.pdbx_description
1 polymer ?
#
loop_
_entity_poly.entity_id
_entity_poly.type
_entity_poly.pdbx_seq_one_letter_code
_entity_poly.pdbx_strand_id
1 'polypeptide(L)'
;QGESVWFGCDVGQSSTRDTGIMALDAYDINDLFDIDFTMTKAERLDFGESLMTHAMVLTGVDLIDGESTKWKVENSWGEKVGTNGFFVMSDAWMDEYTYQIVVRKEFLTAEQLAAFEAEPTVLAPWDPMGALA
;
A
#
# COMPACT_ATOMS: atom_id res chain seq x y z
N GLN A 1 14.47 -13.81 -4.04
CA GLN A 1 14.23 -14.59 -5.28
C GLN A 1 14.07 -13.72 -6.53
N GLY A 2 14.39 -12.42 -6.51
CA GLY A 2 14.48 -11.59 -7.73
C GLY A 2 13.15 -11.37 -8.48
N GLU A 3 12.02 -11.80 -7.92
CA GLU A 3 10.68 -11.59 -8.45
C GLU A 3 10.10 -10.28 -7.90
N SER A 4 9.43 -9.51 -8.76
CA SER A 4 8.66 -8.33 -8.34
C SER A 4 7.29 -8.73 -7.81
N VAL A 5 6.67 -7.84 -7.02
CA VAL A 5 5.40 -8.12 -6.34
C VAL A 5 4.37 -7.08 -6.73
N TRP A 6 3.26 -7.52 -7.32
CA TRP A 6 2.09 -6.65 -7.51
C TRP A 6 1.51 -6.31 -6.14
N PHE A 7 1.12 -5.05 -5.94
CA PHE A 7 0.38 -4.63 -4.75
C PHE A 7 -0.68 -3.58 -5.09
N GLY A 8 -1.72 -3.56 -4.27
CA GLY A 8 -2.83 -2.62 -4.32
C GLY A 8 -2.88 -1.76 -3.07
N CYS A 9 -3.01 -0.46 -3.26
CA CYS A 9 -2.96 0.54 -2.19
C CYS A 9 -3.90 1.73 -2.46
N ASP A 10 -4.04 2.61 -1.46
CA ASP A 10 -4.59 3.95 -1.67
C ASP A 10 -3.49 4.95 -2.02
N VAL A 11 -3.13 5.04 -3.31
CA VAL A 11 -1.95 5.83 -3.72
C VAL A 11 -2.12 7.33 -3.47
N GLY A 12 -3.34 7.84 -3.31
CA GLY A 12 -3.60 9.27 -3.08
C GLY A 12 -3.28 9.73 -1.67
N GLN A 13 -3.21 8.81 -0.71
CA GLN A 13 -3.00 9.13 0.69
C GLN A 13 -1.54 9.44 0.98
N SER A 14 -1.25 10.59 1.58
CA SER A 14 0.09 11.00 2.02
C SER A 14 1.21 10.70 0.99
N SER A 15 0.97 11.10 -0.27
CA SER A 15 1.89 10.84 -1.38
C SER A 15 2.09 12.05 -2.28
N THR A 16 3.30 12.19 -2.82
CA THR A 16 3.66 13.25 -3.77
C THR A 16 3.89 12.67 -5.15
N ARG A 17 3.07 13.07 -6.13
CA ARG A 17 3.19 12.59 -7.51
C ARG A 17 4.53 12.97 -8.16
N ASP A 18 4.95 14.22 -8.00
CA ASP A 18 6.09 14.74 -8.74
C ASP A 18 7.43 14.18 -8.23
N THR A 19 7.62 14.12 -6.91
CA THR A 19 8.84 13.57 -6.30
C THR A 19 8.78 12.06 -6.07
N GLY A 20 7.60 11.46 -6.14
CA GLY A 20 7.40 10.02 -6.00
C GLY A 20 7.59 9.51 -4.57
N ILE A 21 7.27 10.31 -3.56
CA ILE A 21 7.42 9.95 -2.15
C ILE A 21 6.06 9.50 -1.61
N MET A 22 6.04 8.36 -0.92
CA MET A 22 4.87 7.83 -0.22
C MET A 22 5.27 7.62 1.25
N ALA A 23 4.94 8.60 2.10
CA ALA A 23 5.35 8.63 3.50
C ALA A 23 4.32 9.36 4.35
N LEU A 24 4.07 8.88 5.58
CA LEU A 24 3.05 9.47 6.46
C LEU A 24 3.34 10.93 6.82
N ASP A 25 4.62 11.31 6.80
CA ASP A 25 5.14 12.64 7.08
C ASP A 25 5.45 13.44 5.79
N ALA A 26 4.96 12.99 4.62
CA ALA A 26 5.09 13.75 3.38
C ALA A 26 4.37 15.13 3.45
N TYR A 27 3.35 15.22 4.30
CA TYR A 27 2.61 16.44 4.61
C TYR A 27 2.36 16.54 6.11
N ASP A 28 2.56 17.74 6.66
CA ASP A 28 2.23 18.04 8.06
C ASP A 28 0.88 18.79 8.13
N ILE A 29 -0.20 18.09 7.79
CA ILE A 29 -1.55 18.68 7.67
C ILE A 29 -2.12 19.02 9.04
N ASN A 30 -1.84 18.20 10.06
CA ASN A 30 -2.32 18.44 11.41
C ASN A 30 -1.77 19.77 11.97
N ASP A 31 -0.45 19.97 11.91
CA ASP A 31 0.17 21.20 12.42
C ASP A 31 -0.18 22.41 11.55
N LEU A 32 -0.35 22.24 10.24
CA LEU A 32 -0.74 23.31 9.33
C LEU A 32 -2.12 23.90 9.68
N PHE A 33 -3.08 23.07 10.08
CA PHE A 33 -4.45 23.48 10.33
C PHE A 33 -4.83 23.52 11.83
N ASP A 34 -3.95 23.08 12.73
CA ASP A 34 -4.20 22.93 14.16
C ASP A 34 -5.42 22.03 14.45
N ILE A 35 -5.52 20.91 13.71
CA ILE A 35 -6.62 19.93 13.79
C ILE A 35 -6.02 18.52 13.74
N ASP A 36 -6.49 17.62 14.59
CA ASP A 36 -6.12 16.20 14.54
C ASP A 36 -7.00 15.44 13.52
N PHE A 37 -6.41 15.04 12.40
CA PHE A 37 -7.06 14.21 11.37
C PHE A 37 -6.82 12.70 11.54
N THR A 38 -6.23 12.27 12.67
CA THR A 38 -5.86 10.87 12.88
C THR A 38 -7.08 9.95 12.88
N MET A 39 -6.99 8.90 12.06
CA MET A 39 -7.91 7.76 12.06
C MET A 39 -7.09 6.49 11.95
N THR A 40 -7.54 5.40 12.54
CA THR A 40 -6.95 4.07 12.30
C THR A 40 -7.29 3.57 10.89
N LYS A 41 -6.49 2.63 10.37
CA LYS A 41 -6.77 2.00 9.07
C LYS A 41 -8.17 1.36 8.98
N ALA A 42 -8.63 0.74 10.06
CA ALA A 42 -9.97 0.17 10.13
C ALA A 42 -11.06 1.25 10.06
N GLU A 43 -10.93 2.33 10.85
CA GLU A 43 -11.88 3.45 10.79
C GLU A 43 -11.92 4.08 9.39
N ARG A 44 -10.76 4.24 8.72
CA ARG A 44 -10.74 4.79 7.36
C ARG A 44 -11.50 3.91 6.36
N LEU A 45 -11.43 2.59 6.49
CA LEU A 45 -12.23 1.66 5.68
C LEU A 45 -13.72 1.72 6.03
N ASP A 46 -14.05 1.65 7.31
CA ASP A 46 -15.44 1.61 7.80
C ASP A 46 -16.21 2.90 7.50
N PHE A 47 -15.53 4.05 7.55
CA PHE A 47 -16.12 5.37 7.32
C PHE A 47 -15.90 5.90 5.89
N GLY A 48 -15.27 5.11 5.01
CA GLY A 48 -15.14 5.43 3.59
C GLY A 48 -14.11 6.50 3.24
N GLU A 49 -13.14 6.75 4.13
CA GLU A 49 -12.03 7.69 3.91
C GLU A 49 -10.91 7.07 3.07
N SER A 50 -10.70 5.76 3.15
CA SER A 50 -9.68 5.08 2.35
C SER A 50 -10.17 3.71 1.87
N LEU A 51 -9.64 3.29 0.73
CA LEU A 51 -9.82 1.98 0.11
C LEU A 51 -8.71 1.77 -0.94
N MET A 52 -8.61 0.57 -1.52
CA MET A 52 -7.67 0.36 -2.62
C MET A 52 -8.10 1.18 -3.85
N THR A 53 -7.25 2.10 -4.32
CA THR A 53 -7.53 2.97 -5.46
C THR A 53 -6.60 2.74 -6.65
N HIS A 54 -5.43 2.13 -6.42
CA HIS A 54 -4.45 1.92 -7.48
C HIS A 54 -3.57 0.70 -7.24
N ALA A 55 -3.02 0.18 -8.34
CA ALA A 55 -2.12 -0.98 -8.34
C ALA A 55 -0.75 -0.60 -8.92
N MET A 56 0.32 -1.08 -8.28
CA MET A 56 1.71 -0.83 -8.65
C MET A 56 2.56 -2.07 -8.39
N VAL A 57 3.88 -1.99 -8.59
CA VAL A 57 4.80 -3.12 -8.48
C VAL A 57 5.96 -2.81 -7.53
N LEU A 58 6.16 -3.64 -6.50
CA LEU A 58 7.35 -3.61 -5.66
C LEU A 58 8.53 -4.25 -6.40
N THR A 59 9.63 -3.52 -6.54
CA THR A 59 10.84 -3.95 -7.26
C THR A 59 12.09 -3.98 -6.38
N GLY A 60 11.97 -3.58 -5.11
CA GLY A 60 13.05 -3.63 -4.15
C GLY A 60 12.59 -3.24 -2.75
N VAL A 61 13.37 -3.63 -1.75
CA VAL A 61 13.18 -3.27 -0.35
C VAL A 61 14.54 -2.94 0.24
N ASP A 62 14.59 -1.90 1.05
CA ASP A 62 15.75 -1.56 1.87
C ASP A 62 15.58 -2.21 3.24
N LEU A 63 16.58 -2.99 3.66
CA LEU A 63 16.60 -3.73 4.92
C LEU A 63 17.74 -3.22 5.78
N ILE A 64 17.44 -2.75 6.98
CA ILE A 64 18.42 -2.40 8.01
C ILE A 64 18.23 -3.39 9.15
N ASP A 65 19.29 -4.13 9.49
CA ASP A 65 19.29 -5.18 10.53
C ASP A 65 18.18 -6.25 10.36
N GLY A 66 17.72 -6.44 9.11
CA GLY A 66 16.67 -7.42 8.76
C GLY A 66 15.25 -6.84 8.77
N GLU A 67 15.07 -5.58 9.15
CA GLU A 67 13.79 -4.87 9.16
C GLU A 67 13.65 -3.98 7.92
N SER A 68 12.45 -3.96 7.34
CA SER A 68 12.14 -3.10 6.20
C SER A 68 12.04 -1.65 6.63
N THR A 69 12.63 -0.75 5.85
CA THR A 69 12.56 0.70 6.11
C THR A 69 11.85 1.44 4.98
N LYS A 70 12.04 0.99 3.74
CA LYS A 70 11.39 1.55 2.55
C LYS A 70 11.41 0.57 1.39
N TRP A 71 10.46 0.79 0.49
CA TRP A 71 10.15 -0.04 -0.65
C TRP A 71 10.32 0.76 -1.94
N LYS A 72 10.91 0.13 -2.96
CA LYS A 72 11.03 0.68 -4.30
C LYS A 72 9.81 0.26 -5.12
N VAL A 73 9.08 1.24 -5.62
CA VAL A 73 7.81 1.05 -6.31
C VAL A 73 7.95 1.46 -7.77
N GLU A 74 7.64 0.56 -8.69
CA GLU A 74 7.46 0.86 -10.11
C GLU A 74 6.01 1.27 -10.36
N ASN A 75 5.82 2.46 -10.91
CA ASN A 75 4.52 3.03 -11.23
C ASN A 75 4.27 3.04 -12.75
N SER A 76 3.03 3.22 -13.17
CA SER A 76 2.57 3.17 -14.57
C SER A 76 2.30 4.55 -15.19
N TRP A 77 2.69 5.63 -14.52
CA TRP A 77 2.40 7.02 -14.93
C TRP A 77 3.46 7.67 -15.82
N GLY A 78 4.37 6.86 -16.39
CA GLY A 78 5.46 7.30 -17.26
C GLY A 78 6.67 7.88 -16.51
N GLU A 79 7.72 8.19 -17.25
CA GLU A 79 9.05 8.51 -16.69
C GLU A 79 9.18 9.91 -16.08
N LYS A 80 8.18 10.77 -16.25
CA LYS A 80 8.25 12.19 -15.84
C LYS A 80 7.90 12.43 -14.37
N VAL A 81 7.39 11.42 -13.68
CA VAL A 81 7.00 11.49 -12.27
C VAL A 81 7.94 10.64 -11.42
N GLY A 82 8.12 11.05 -10.16
CA GLY A 82 9.07 10.39 -9.28
C GLY A 82 10.49 10.39 -9.84
N THR A 83 11.20 9.29 -9.64
CA THR A 83 12.52 9.07 -10.23
C THR A 83 12.40 8.13 -11.42
N ASN A 84 12.26 8.69 -12.63
CA ASN A 84 12.06 7.93 -13.87
C ASN A 84 10.87 6.96 -13.79
N GLY A 85 9.74 7.40 -13.22
CA GLY A 85 8.54 6.58 -13.02
C GLY A 85 8.56 5.72 -11.75
N PHE A 86 9.65 5.71 -10.99
CA PHE A 86 9.73 5.00 -9.71
C PHE A 86 9.42 5.90 -8.52
N PHE A 87 8.76 5.29 -7.55
CA PHE A 87 8.39 5.88 -6.27
C PHE A 87 9.17 5.19 -5.14
N VAL A 88 9.30 5.87 -4.01
CA VAL A 88 9.81 5.34 -2.75
C VAL A 88 8.72 5.40 -1.70
N MET A 89 8.46 4.26 -1.07
CA MET A 89 7.40 4.10 -0.08
C MET A 89 8.01 3.72 1.25
N SER A 90 7.75 4.52 2.30
CA SER A 90 8.18 4.17 3.66
C SER A 90 7.45 2.92 4.16
N ASP A 91 8.07 2.19 5.08
CA ASP A 91 7.44 1.00 5.69
C ASP A 91 6.13 1.35 6.42
N ALA A 92 6.11 2.45 7.17
CA ALA A 92 4.90 2.93 7.83
C ALA A 92 3.76 3.30 6.86
N TRP A 93 4.09 3.81 5.66
CA TRP A 93 3.07 4.04 4.64
C TRP A 93 2.50 2.72 4.10
N MET A 94 3.35 1.70 3.95
CA MET A 94 2.92 0.36 3.54
C MET A 94 1.90 -0.20 4.55
N ASP A 95 2.17 -0.06 5.84
CA ASP A 95 1.25 -0.49 6.91
C ASP A 95 -0.12 0.21 6.82
N GLU A 96 -0.14 1.52 6.58
CA GLU A 96 -1.38 2.31 6.66
C GLU A 96 -2.23 2.25 5.38
N TYR A 97 -1.63 2.18 4.20
CA TYR A 97 -2.32 2.41 2.93
C TYR A 97 -2.17 1.29 1.89
N THR A 98 -1.40 0.23 2.16
CA THR A 98 -1.39 -0.97 1.31
C THR A 98 -2.41 -2.00 1.79
N TYR A 99 -3.21 -2.56 0.89
CA TYR A 99 -4.30 -3.48 1.23
C TYR A 99 -4.09 -4.89 0.69
N GLN A 100 -3.44 -5.02 -0.48
CA GLN A 100 -3.31 -6.29 -1.16
C GLN A 100 -1.91 -6.46 -1.72
N ILE A 101 -1.38 -7.68 -1.65
CA ILE A 101 -0.18 -8.11 -2.36
C ILE A 101 -0.47 -9.43 -3.06
N VAL A 102 0.22 -9.70 -4.18
CA VAL A 102 0.13 -10.99 -4.87
C VAL A 102 1.48 -11.67 -4.84
N VAL A 103 1.52 -12.83 -4.19
CA VAL A 103 2.71 -13.66 -4.05
C VAL A 103 2.44 -15.08 -4.52
N ARG A 104 3.48 -15.81 -4.90
CA ARG A 104 3.36 -17.23 -5.26
C ARG A 104 3.00 -18.05 -4.02
N LYS A 105 2.11 -19.03 -4.20
CA LYS A 105 1.62 -19.90 -3.11
C LYS A 105 2.73 -20.62 -2.34
N GLU A 106 3.87 -20.88 -2.98
CA GLU A 106 5.04 -21.52 -2.34
C GLU A 106 5.68 -20.68 -1.23
N PHE A 107 5.38 -19.37 -1.17
CA PHE A 107 5.82 -18.48 -0.10
C PHE A 107 4.85 -18.44 1.09
N LEU A 108 3.66 -19.02 0.96
CA LEU A 108 2.68 -19.04 2.04
C LEU A 108 3.11 -20.04 3.12
N THR A 109 2.87 -19.66 4.37
CA THR A 109 2.89 -20.61 5.48
C THR A 109 1.78 -21.64 5.31
N ALA A 110 1.89 -22.78 6.02
CA ALA A 110 0.85 -23.80 5.99
C ALA A 110 -0.53 -23.26 6.45
N GLU A 111 -0.53 -22.33 7.42
CA GLU A 111 -1.75 -21.66 7.91
C GLU A 111 -2.38 -20.78 6.83
N GLN A 112 -1.59 -19.94 6.15
CA GLN A 112 -2.07 -19.08 5.07
C GLN A 112 -2.59 -19.89 3.88
N LEU A 113 -1.93 -20.99 3.53
CA LEU A 113 -2.39 -21.87 2.45
C LEU A 113 -3.72 -22.56 2.81
N ALA A 114 -3.86 -23.03 4.06
CA ALA A 114 -5.12 -23.60 4.52
C ALA A 114 -6.26 -22.56 4.53
N ALA A 115 -5.98 -21.31 4.92
CA ALA A 115 -6.94 -20.22 4.85
C ALA A 115 -7.36 -19.91 3.40
N PHE A 116 -6.43 -19.96 2.45
CA PHE A 116 -6.71 -19.78 1.01
C PHE A 116 -7.63 -20.89 0.45
N GLU A 117 -7.52 -22.12 0.95
CA GLU A 117 -8.30 -23.28 0.48
C GLU A 117 -9.67 -23.43 1.17
N ALA A 118 -9.93 -22.65 2.22
CA ALA A 118 -11.20 -22.69 2.95
C ALA A 118 -12.35 -22.07 2.14
N GLU A 119 -13.59 -22.33 2.58
CA GLU A 119 -14.78 -21.69 2.01
C GLU A 119 -14.67 -20.16 2.21
N PRO A 120 -14.77 -19.35 1.15
CA PRO A 120 -14.58 -17.91 1.25
C PRO A 120 -15.72 -17.25 2.02
N THR A 121 -15.38 -16.22 2.79
CA THR A 121 -16.40 -15.31 3.35
C THR A 121 -16.91 -14.41 2.25
N VAL A 122 -18.21 -14.49 1.94
CA VAL A 122 -18.84 -13.63 0.93
C VAL A 122 -19.13 -12.27 1.54
N LEU A 123 -18.43 -11.25 1.04
CA LEU A 123 -18.65 -9.85 1.43
C LEU A 123 -19.75 -9.22 0.57
N ALA A 124 -20.27 -8.08 1.04
CA ALA A 124 -21.26 -7.31 0.28
C ALA A 124 -20.63 -6.73 -1.01
N PRO A 125 -21.40 -6.49 -2.08
CA PRO A 125 -20.87 -5.94 -3.33
C PRO A 125 -20.23 -4.55 -3.22
N TRP A 126 -20.53 -3.80 -2.16
CA TRP A 126 -20.01 -2.46 -1.88
C TRP A 126 -18.96 -2.44 -0.77
N ASP A 127 -18.48 -3.60 -0.34
CA ASP A 127 -17.40 -3.69 0.64
C ASP A 127 -16.13 -3.01 0.09
N PRO A 128 -15.40 -2.21 0.89
CA PRO A 128 -14.21 -1.48 0.41
C PRO A 128 -13.08 -2.41 -0.07
N MET A 129 -13.07 -3.69 0.35
CA MET A 129 -12.12 -4.69 -0.17
C MET A 129 -12.45 -5.19 -1.58
N GLY A 130 -13.64 -4.87 -2.08
CA GLY A 130 -14.05 -5.13 -3.47
C GLY A 130 -13.67 -4.02 -4.45
N ALA A 131 -13.02 -2.94 -3.99
CA ALA A 131 -12.59 -1.85 -4.85
C ALA A 131 -11.76 -2.36 -6.03
N LEU A 132 -12.01 -1.81 -7.22
CA LEU A 132 -11.32 -2.17 -8.45
C LEU A 132 -10.34 -1.04 -8.78
N ALA A 133 -9.05 -1.37 -8.76
CA ALA A 133 -7.94 -0.49 -9.11
C ALA A 133 -7.61 -0.52 -10.60
#